data_AF-A0A3S5JVF9-F1
#
_entry.id   AF-A0A3S5JVF9-F1
#
_cell.length_a   1.000
_cell.length_b   1.000
_cell.length_c   1.000
_cell.angle_alpha   90.00
_cell.angle_beta   90.00
_cell.angle_gamma   90.00
#
_symmetry.space_group_name_H-M   'P 1'
#
loop_
_entity.id
_entity.type
_entity.pdbx_description
1 polymer ?
#
loop_
_entity_poly.entity_id
_entity_poly.type
_entity_poly.pdbx_seq_one_letter_code
_entity_poly.pdbx_strand_id
1 'polypeptide(L)'
;GFDIFKGWMVVTLVLALFYALPLIGVPVLQEGVSLALLLVYPWAINRSLRFNARNIAWRDVRFDFNGGYFASLWYFFLLPLIGILTVGLLMPLASKGMRDYVATRYTFGSAGFTSDAGLGSYYGAGFKTVLIFLILLVPVVVACMVALGGLITTLMSGSVGLNDPALQFLLADPSLSMILYAIPVVMIFILTLTASYYQALTRIVMLDGLRLRGGIRFRSKMSGFVLGWIILSNLFLVVLSLGLLHPWAQVRRYRYLTETIEIRPIAEMRGFIDRQLKAGGSVGDAVGEAGGLEISF
;
A
#
# COMPACT_ATOMS: atom_id res chain seq x y z
N GLY A 1 25.91 9.63 -3.44
CA GLY A 1 26.02 8.16 -3.56
C GLY A 1 26.36 7.49 -2.24
N PHE A 2 27.43 7.92 -1.57
CA PHE A 2 27.95 7.28 -0.36
C PHE A 2 27.01 7.32 0.85
N ASP A 3 26.22 8.38 1.02
CA ASP A 3 25.27 8.48 2.14
C ASP A 3 24.07 7.54 2.03
N ILE A 4 23.65 7.23 0.79
CA ILE A 4 22.63 6.20 0.54
C ILE A 4 23.20 4.83 0.93
N PHE A 5 24.44 4.53 0.54
CA PHE A 5 25.09 3.26 0.88
C PHE A 5 25.24 3.05 2.38
N LYS A 6 25.65 4.09 3.14
CA LYS A 6 25.68 4.05 4.61
C LYS A 6 24.33 3.72 5.22
N GLY A 7 23.26 4.36 4.73
CA GLY A 7 21.90 4.11 5.20
C GLY A 7 21.47 2.66 5.00
N TRP A 8 21.71 2.10 3.81
CA TRP A 8 21.41 0.70 3.51
C TRP A 8 22.23 -0.27 4.36
N MET A 9 23.52 0.02 4.58
CA MET A 9 24.39 -0.82 5.41
C MET A 9 23.94 -0.90 6.87
N VAL A 10 23.51 0.23 7.45
CA VAL A 10 22.96 0.23 8.82
C VAL A 10 21.70 -0.62 8.90
N VAL A 11 20.79 -0.48 7.93
CA VAL A 11 19.54 -1.25 7.90
C VAL A 11 19.81 -2.75 7.73
N THR A 12 20.71 -3.14 6.83
CA THR A 12 21.06 -4.56 6.65
C THR A 12 21.75 -5.14 7.86
N LEU A 13 22.61 -4.37 8.56
CA LEU A 13 23.26 -4.82 9.78
C LEU A 13 22.24 -5.04 10.91
N VAL A 14 21.31 -4.10 11.11
CA VAL A 14 20.24 -4.23 12.10
C VAL A 14 19.35 -5.43 11.80
N LEU A 15 18.97 -5.65 10.53
CA LEU A 15 18.18 -6.82 10.12
C LEU A 15 18.96 -8.13 10.29
N ALA A 16 20.23 -8.16 9.89
CA ALA A 16 21.08 -9.34 10.05
C ALA A 16 21.23 -9.70 11.54
N LEU A 17 21.44 -8.71 12.40
CA LEU A 17 21.47 -8.91 13.86
C LEU A 17 20.13 -9.45 14.35
N PHE A 18 19.01 -8.84 13.96
CA PHE A 18 17.67 -9.27 14.34
C PHE A 18 17.41 -10.75 14.01
N TYR A 19 17.78 -11.20 12.81
CA TYR A 19 17.64 -12.61 12.42
C TYR A 19 18.68 -13.55 13.07
N ALA A 20 19.84 -13.02 13.50
CA ALA A 20 20.87 -13.80 14.18
C ALA A 20 20.59 -14.02 15.68
N LEU A 21 19.81 -13.14 16.34
CA LEU A 21 19.46 -13.26 17.77
C LEU A 21 18.89 -14.63 18.18
N PRO A 22 17.91 -15.23 17.46
CA PRO A 22 17.42 -16.56 17.81
C PRO A 22 18.46 -17.67 17.63
N LEU A 23 19.42 -17.50 16.71
CA LEU A 23 20.50 -18.49 16.50
C LEU A 23 21.51 -18.51 17.66
N ILE A 24 21.64 -17.40 18.39
CA ILE A 24 22.56 -17.25 19.54
C ILE A 24 21.88 -17.68 20.86
N GLY A 25 20.61 -18.11 20.81
CA GLY A 25 19.89 -18.64 21.97
C GLY A 25 19.26 -17.59 22.88
N VAL A 26 19.08 -16.35 22.40
CA VAL A 26 18.44 -15.27 23.18
C VAL A 26 17.14 -14.78 22.52
N PRO A 27 16.10 -15.63 22.43
CA PRO A 27 14.86 -15.28 21.73
C PRO A 27 14.10 -14.12 22.39
N VAL A 28 14.22 -13.95 23.72
CA VAL A 28 13.57 -12.84 24.44
C VAL A 28 14.07 -11.48 23.97
N LEU A 29 15.35 -11.37 23.61
CA LEU A 29 15.91 -10.12 23.10
C LEU A 29 15.37 -9.77 21.71
N GLN A 30 15.10 -10.77 20.87
CA GLN A 30 14.48 -10.58 19.55
C GLN A 30 13.10 -9.93 19.68
N GLU A 31 12.28 -10.38 20.64
CA GLU A 31 10.97 -9.77 20.89
C GLU A 31 11.07 -8.33 21.41
N GLY A 32 12.07 -8.05 22.25
CA GLY A 32 12.37 -6.67 22.65
C GLY A 32 12.72 -5.78 21.46
N VAL A 33 13.55 -6.29 20.53
CA VAL A 33 13.94 -5.57 19.31
C VAL A 33 12.76 -5.42 18.34
N SER A 34 11.89 -6.43 18.21
CA SER A 34 10.71 -6.36 17.33
C SER A 34 9.75 -5.24 17.77
N LEU A 35 9.51 -5.13 19.09
CA LEU A 35 8.73 -4.04 19.68
C LEU A 35 9.40 -2.68 19.49
N ALA A 36 10.72 -2.59 19.69
CA ALA A 36 11.46 -1.36 19.45
C ALA A 36 11.36 -0.89 17.99
N LEU A 37 11.52 -1.82 17.02
CA LEU A 37 11.36 -1.52 15.59
C LEU A 37 9.94 -1.04 15.28
N LEU A 38 8.91 -1.68 15.84
CA LEU A 38 7.52 -1.27 15.70
C LEU A 38 7.29 0.18 16.14
N LEU A 39 7.91 0.62 17.23
CA LEU A 39 7.83 2.02 17.70
C LEU A 39 8.63 3.00 16.83
N VAL A 40 9.68 2.55 16.14
CA VAL A 40 10.48 3.37 15.22
C VAL A 40 9.77 3.58 13.89
N TYR A 41 8.93 2.64 13.42
CA TYR A 41 8.28 2.73 12.12
C TYR A 41 7.44 4.02 11.90
N PRO A 42 6.58 4.49 12.84
CA PRO A 42 5.84 5.74 12.64
C PRO A 42 6.74 6.96 12.43
N TRP A 43 7.89 7.00 13.11
CA TRP A 43 8.90 8.02 12.91
C TRP A 43 9.54 7.90 11.52
N ALA A 44 9.92 6.68 11.13
CA ALA A 44 10.55 6.40 9.85
C ALA A 44 9.63 6.75 8.66
N ILE A 45 8.34 6.45 8.75
CA ILE A 45 7.33 6.81 7.73
C ILE A 45 7.28 8.33 7.55
N ASN A 46 7.13 9.10 8.63
CA ASN A 46 7.08 10.55 8.55
C ASN A 46 8.38 11.15 7.98
N ARG A 47 9.54 10.57 8.33
CA ARG A 47 10.84 11.01 7.80
C ARG A 47 10.97 10.72 6.31
N SER A 48 10.53 9.53 5.87
CA SER A 48 10.50 9.13 4.46
C SER A 48 9.58 10.03 3.63
N LEU A 49 8.37 10.31 4.12
CA LEU A 49 7.42 11.19 3.43
C LEU A 49 7.95 12.61 3.31
N ARG A 50 8.60 13.15 4.36
CA ARG A 50 9.22 14.48 4.34
C ARG A 50 10.42 14.56 3.40
N PHE A 51 11.27 13.54 3.38
CA PHE A 51 12.37 13.46 2.43
C PHE A 51 11.87 13.43 0.98
N ASN A 52 10.88 12.58 0.70
CA ASN A 52 10.27 12.50 -0.64
C ASN A 52 9.61 13.83 -1.04
N ALA A 53 8.91 14.50 -0.13
CA ALA A 53 8.30 15.80 -0.40
C ALA A 53 9.34 16.84 -0.85
N ARG A 54 10.43 16.97 -0.10
CA ARG A 54 11.46 18.00 -0.36
C ARG A 54 12.26 17.76 -1.64
N ASN A 55 12.34 16.51 -2.08
CA ASN A 55 12.98 16.14 -3.34
C ASN A 55 12.05 16.31 -4.55
N ILE A 56 10.77 16.58 -4.34
CA ILE A 56 9.82 16.88 -5.42
C ILE A 56 9.71 18.40 -5.53
N ALA A 57 10.00 18.92 -6.72
CA ALA A 57 9.79 20.32 -7.08
C ALA A 57 8.99 20.38 -8.38
N TRP A 58 8.10 21.36 -8.48
CA TRP A 58 7.40 21.66 -9.71
C TRP A 58 7.37 23.16 -9.93
N ARG A 59 7.94 23.61 -11.06
CA ARG A 59 8.09 25.03 -11.40
C ARG A 59 8.74 25.83 -10.25
N ASP A 60 9.87 25.32 -9.78
CA ASP A 60 10.70 25.85 -8.69
C ASP A 60 10.04 25.98 -7.31
N VAL A 61 8.81 25.51 -7.14
CA VAL A 61 8.17 25.37 -5.83
C VAL A 61 8.33 23.94 -5.32
N ARG A 62 8.95 23.80 -4.14
CA ARG A 62 9.16 22.51 -3.47
C ARG A 62 7.93 22.10 -2.67
N PHE A 63 7.73 20.79 -2.54
CA PHE A 63 6.76 20.23 -1.61
C PHE A 63 7.36 20.06 -0.22
N ASP A 64 6.54 20.17 0.82
CA ASP A 64 6.92 19.79 2.19
C ASP A 64 5.85 18.90 2.83
N PHE A 65 6.20 18.23 3.91
CA PHE A 65 5.32 17.32 4.65
C PHE A 65 5.42 17.55 6.16
N ASN A 66 4.29 17.92 6.76
CA ASN A 66 4.18 18.28 8.17
C ASN A 66 3.48 17.19 9.00
N GLY A 67 4.03 15.97 8.98
CA GLY A 67 3.56 14.85 9.80
C GLY A 67 4.11 14.85 11.23
N GLY A 68 3.34 14.26 12.15
CA GLY A 68 3.69 14.08 13.57
C GLY A 68 3.75 12.60 13.96
N TYR A 69 4.58 12.26 14.96
CA TYR A 69 4.78 10.88 15.40
C TYR A 69 3.48 10.21 15.83
N PHE A 70 2.77 10.81 16.80
CA PHE A 70 1.52 10.28 17.34
C PHE A 70 0.43 10.13 16.28
N ALA A 71 0.37 11.06 15.32
CA ALA A 71 -0.58 10.96 14.23
C ALA A 71 -0.26 9.78 13.30
N SER A 72 1.01 9.58 12.93
CA SER A 72 1.41 8.42 12.12
C SER A 72 1.13 7.11 12.86
N LEU A 73 1.45 7.03 14.15
CA LEU A 73 1.14 5.86 14.99
C LEU A 73 -0.37 5.57 15.03
N TRP A 74 -1.19 6.61 15.21
CA TRP A 74 -2.65 6.46 15.21
C TRP A 74 -3.19 5.95 13.87
N TYR A 75 -2.86 6.61 12.76
CA TYR A 75 -3.46 6.31 11.46
C TYR A 75 -2.89 5.08 10.75
N PHE A 76 -1.61 4.75 10.93
CA PHE A 76 -0.97 3.60 10.26
C PHE A 76 -0.97 2.32 11.09
N PHE A 77 -1.08 2.40 12.43
CA PHE A 77 -0.99 1.22 13.31
C PHE A 77 -2.28 0.98 14.09
N LEU A 78 -2.70 1.93 14.93
CA LEU A 78 -3.87 1.71 15.80
C LEU A 78 -5.17 1.61 14.99
N LEU A 79 -5.36 2.47 13.99
CA LEU A 79 -6.61 2.50 13.24
C LEU A 79 -6.80 1.23 12.38
N PRO A 80 -5.78 0.70 11.67
CA PRO A 80 -5.88 -0.62 11.04
C PRO A 80 -6.07 -1.77 12.04
N LEU A 81 -5.43 -1.71 13.21
CA LEU A 81 -5.61 -2.71 14.27
C LEU A 81 -7.06 -2.76 14.75
N ILE A 82 -7.67 -1.60 15.03
CA ILE A 82 -9.09 -1.47 15.34
C ILE A 82 -9.97 -1.98 14.18
N GLY A 83 -9.55 -1.73 12.94
CA GLY A 83 -10.16 -2.29 11.73
C GLY A 83 -10.20 -3.82 11.74
N ILE A 84 -9.09 -4.47 12.10
CA ILE A 84 -9.01 -5.95 12.19
C ILE A 84 -9.87 -6.46 13.34
N LEU A 85 -9.79 -5.83 14.52
CA LEU A 85 -10.55 -6.23 15.71
C LEU A 85 -12.08 -6.12 15.51
N THR A 86 -12.54 -5.26 14.61
CA THR A 86 -13.95 -5.10 14.24
C THR A 86 -14.36 -5.96 13.03
N VAL A 87 -13.63 -7.04 12.75
CA VAL A 87 -13.89 -7.98 11.63
C VAL A 87 -13.83 -7.27 10.27
N GLY A 88 -13.09 -6.17 10.18
CA GLY A 88 -12.94 -5.38 8.96
C GLY A 88 -14.03 -4.34 8.71
N LEU A 89 -15.04 -4.19 9.58
CA LEU A 89 -16.10 -3.19 9.38
C LEU A 89 -15.56 -1.75 9.36
N LEU A 90 -14.52 -1.48 10.15
CA LEU A 90 -13.85 -0.19 10.19
C LEU A 90 -12.66 -0.06 9.22
N MET A 91 -12.36 -1.07 8.40
CA MET A 91 -11.26 -0.98 7.43
C MET A 91 -11.42 0.16 6.40
N PRO A 92 -12.62 0.46 5.88
CA PRO A 92 -12.83 1.64 5.03
C PRO A 92 -12.53 2.96 5.74
N LEU A 93 -12.86 3.07 7.02
CA LEU A 93 -12.54 4.24 7.84
C LEU A 93 -11.03 4.34 8.07
N ALA A 94 -10.36 3.22 8.35
CA ALA A 94 -8.91 3.18 8.51
C ALA A 94 -8.19 3.60 7.24
N SER A 95 -8.63 3.09 6.10
CA SER A 95 -8.08 3.42 4.79
C SER A 95 -8.27 4.90 4.43
N LYS A 96 -9.44 5.48 4.77
CA LYS A 96 -9.68 6.91 4.63
C LYS A 96 -8.73 7.71 5.52
N GLY A 97 -8.69 7.41 6.82
CA GLY A 97 -7.86 8.14 7.79
C GLY A 97 -6.38 8.15 7.42
N MET A 98 -5.84 7.00 6.98
CA MET A 98 -4.46 6.90 6.52
C MET A 98 -4.18 7.80 5.31
N ARG A 99 -5.10 7.86 4.34
CA ARG A 99 -4.94 8.65 3.11
C ARG A 99 -5.14 10.13 3.35
N ASP A 100 -6.11 10.50 4.17
CA ASP A 100 -6.34 11.89 4.57
C ASP A 100 -5.16 12.42 5.37
N TYR A 101 -4.59 11.62 6.28
CA TYR A 101 -3.37 12.00 7.00
C TYR A 101 -2.22 12.31 6.03
N VAL A 102 -1.99 11.45 5.04
CA VAL A 102 -0.94 11.70 4.05
C VAL A 102 -1.28 12.94 3.21
N ALA A 103 -2.48 13.02 2.64
CA ALA A 103 -2.89 14.09 1.74
C ALA A 103 -2.85 15.47 2.40
N THR A 104 -3.48 15.63 3.58
CA THR A 104 -3.64 16.94 4.24
C THR A 104 -2.35 17.48 4.85
N ARG A 105 -1.36 16.61 5.08
CA ARG A 105 -0.06 17.04 5.63
C ARG A 105 0.95 17.44 4.56
N TYR A 106 0.65 17.22 3.28
CA TYR A 106 1.44 17.80 2.18
C TYR A 106 1.14 19.29 2.01
N THR A 107 2.17 20.05 1.64
CA THR A 107 2.07 21.45 1.24
C THR A 107 2.84 21.68 -0.05
N PHE A 108 2.33 22.57 -0.91
CA PHE A 108 3.00 23.08 -2.10
C PHE A 108 3.35 24.54 -1.85
N GLY A 109 4.62 24.82 -1.50
CA GLY A 109 4.99 26.11 -0.93
C GLY A 109 4.20 26.38 0.35
N SER A 110 3.39 27.44 0.34
CA SER A 110 2.48 27.83 1.43
C SER A 110 1.05 27.26 1.29
N ALA A 111 0.71 26.64 0.16
CA ALA A 111 -0.62 26.08 -0.09
C ALA A 111 -0.73 24.65 0.45
N GLY A 112 -1.56 24.44 1.47
CA GLY A 112 -1.89 23.11 1.98
C GLY A 112 -2.90 22.37 1.11
N PHE A 113 -2.80 21.04 1.11
CA PHE A 113 -3.81 20.16 0.53
C PHE A 113 -4.93 19.89 1.54
N THR A 114 -6.16 19.78 1.06
CA THR A 114 -7.33 19.36 1.84
C THR A 114 -8.02 18.19 1.16
N SER A 115 -8.65 17.32 1.93
CA SER A 115 -9.39 16.15 1.43
C SER A 115 -10.86 16.29 1.84
N ASP A 116 -11.74 16.44 0.85
CA ASP A 116 -13.18 16.46 1.02
C ASP A 116 -13.81 15.10 0.67
N ALA A 117 -13.03 14.02 0.77
CA ALA A 117 -13.48 12.69 0.39
C ALA A 117 -14.59 12.19 1.34
N GLY A 118 -15.79 11.98 0.79
CA GLY A 118 -16.95 11.50 1.54
C GLY A 118 -16.74 10.11 2.12
N LEU A 119 -17.14 9.91 3.39
CA LEU A 119 -17.02 8.61 4.06
C LEU A 119 -17.83 7.51 3.33
N GLY A 120 -19.02 7.87 2.82
CA GLY A 120 -19.88 6.94 2.08
C GLY A 120 -19.23 6.37 0.82
N SER A 121 -18.36 7.13 0.14
CA SER A 121 -17.65 6.65 -1.06
C SER A 121 -16.62 5.57 -0.73
N TYR A 122 -15.97 5.64 0.45
CA TYR A 122 -15.05 4.60 0.92
C TYR A 122 -15.80 3.34 1.33
N TYR A 123 -16.94 3.46 2.02
CA TYR A 123 -17.80 2.31 2.32
C TYR A 123 -18.36 1.66 1.05
N GLY A 124 -18.77 2.46 0.06
CA GLY A 124 -19.18 1.94 -1.25
C GLY A 124 -18.06 1.19 -1.97
N ALA A 125 -16.81 1.66 -1.88
CA ALA A 125 -15.65 0.94 -2.42
C ALA A 125 -15.38 -0.38 -1.67
N GLY A 126 -15.52 -0.37 -0.34
CA GLY A 126 -15.43 -1.57 0.49
C GLY A 126 -16.50 -2.60 0.12
N PHE A 127 -17.76 -2.17 -0.01
CA PHE A 127 -18.88 -3.04 -0.37
C PHE A 127 -18.69 -3.69 -1.74
N LYS A 128 -18.30 -2.92 -2.76
CA LYS A 128 -17.98 -3.46 -4.10
C LYS A 128 -16.86 -4.52 -4.05
N THR A 129 -15.86 -4.29 -3.20
CA THR A 129 -14.73 -5.21 -3.01
C THR A 129 -15.17 -6.52 -2.35
N VAL A 130 -15.99 -6.44 -1.30
CA VAL A 130 -16.56 -7.62 -0.63
C VAL A 130 -17.45 -8.42 -1.58
N LEU A 131 -18.27 -7.74 -2.39
CA LEU A 131 -19.10 -8.40 -3.39
C LEU A 131 -18.26 -9.19 -4.41
N ILE A 132 -17.20 -8.59 -4.95
CA ILE A 132 -16.29 -9.27 -5.88
C ILE A 132 -15.57 -10.43 -5.19
N PHE A 133 -15.13 -10.25 -3.94
CA PHE A 133 -14.52 -11.32 -3.16
C PHE A 133 -15.46 -12.51 -3.00
N LEU A 134 -16.72 -12.28 -2.61
CA LEU A 134 -17.71 -13.34 -2.47
C LEU A 134 -17.97 -14.07 -3.79
N ILE A 135 -18.12 -13.33 -4.90
CA ILE A 135 -18.33 -13.92 -6.23
C ILE A 135 -17.15 -14.83 -6.62
N LEU A 136 -15.92 -14.40 -6.38
CA LEU A 136 -14.72 -15.19 -6.66
C LEU A 136 -14.52 -16.36 -5.70
N LEU A 137 -15.06 -16.26 -4.48
CA LEU A 137 -14.96 -17.29 -3.45
C LEU A 137 -15.90 -18.48 -3.73
N VAL A 138 -17.09 -18.23 -4.31
CA VAL A 138 -18.08 -19.28 -4.62
C VAL A 138 -17.48 -20.51 -5.34
N PRO A 139 -16.76 -20.39 -6.47
CA PRO A 139 -16.20 -21.56 -7.15
C PRO A 139 -15.18 -22.33 -6.29
N VAL A 140 -14.42 -21.63 -5.43
CA VAL A 140 -13.45 -22.25 -4.52
C VAL A 140 -14.16 -23.03 -3.42
N VAL A 141 -15.24 -22.47 -2.86
CA VAL A 141 -16.04 -23.15 -1.85
C VAL A 141 -16.72 -24.37 -2.45
N VAL A 142 -17.28 -24.27 -3.66
CA VAL A 142 -17.89 -25.41 -4.36
C VAL A 142 -16.85 -26.50 -4.62
N ALA A 143 -15.66 -26.15 -5.12
CA ALA A 143 -14.58 -27.11 -5.32
C ALA A 143 -14.13 -27.77 -4.00
N CYS A 144 -14.04 -26.99 -2.92
CA CYS A 144 -13.71 -27.48 -1.58
C CYS A 144 -14.79 -28.43 -1.05
N MET A 145 -16.08 -28.09 -1.22
CA MET A 145 -17.20 -28.93 -0.80
C MET A 145 -17.26 -30.25 -1.58
N VAL A 146 -16.95 -30.24 -2.88
CA VAL A 146 -16.87 -31.47 -3.68
C VAL A 146 -15.70 -32.34 -3.20
N ALA A 147 -14.52 -31.75 -2.98
CA ALA A 147 -13.34 -32.47 -2.50
C ALA A 147 -13.53 -33.05 -1.09
N LEU A 148 -14.03 -32.25 -0.13
CA LEU A 148 -14.32 -32.71 1.23
C LEU A 148 -15.51 -33.68 1.26
N GLY A 149 -16.53 -33.46 0.45
CA GLY A 149 -17.71 -34.34 0.39
C GLY A 149 -17.33 -35.75 -0.04
N GLY A 150 -16.48 -35.90 -1.05
CA GLY A 150 -15.96 -37.20 -1.48
C GLY A 150 -15.10 -37.90 -0.42
N LEU A 151 -14.35 -37.13 0.37
CA LEU A 151 -13.57 -37.65 1.49
C LEU A 151 -14.49 -38.13 2.65
N ILE A 152 -15.50 -37.33 3.01
CA ILE A 152 -16.42 -37.61 4.12
C ILE A 152 -17.27 -38.85 3.83
N THR A 153 -17.78 -39.03 2.60
CA THR A 153 -18.55 -40.23 2.24
C THR A 153 -17.73 -41.51 2.38
N THR A 154 -16.45 -41.46 2.01
CA THR A 154 -15.52 -42.60 2.10
C THR A 154 -15.14 -42.95 3.55
N LEU A 155 -15.12 -41.94 4.42
CA LEU A 155 -14.92 -42.12 5.87
C LEU A 155 -16.18 -42.66 6.57
N MET A 156 -17.37 -42.19 6.17
CA MET A 156 -18.64 -42.57 6.79
C MET A 156 -19.13 -43.97 6.40
N SER A 157 -18.67 -44.53 5.27
CA SER A 157 -18.97 -45.91 4.88
C SER A 157 -18.34 -46.97 5.79
N GLY A 158 -17.55 -46.58 6.79
CA GLY A 158 -16.94 -47.48 7.78
C GLY A 158 -15.86 -48.42 7.20
N SER A 159 -15.53 -48.24 5.93
CA SER A 159 -14.62 -49.08 5.16
C SER A 159 -13.14 -48.77 5.42
N VAL A 160 -12.82 -47.58 5.96
CA VAL A 160 -11.45 -47.07 6.05
C VAL A 160 -11.30 -46.13 7.27
N GLY A 161 -10.40 -46.44 8.21
CA GLY A 161 -10.03 -45.60 9.35
C GLY A 161 -8.94 -44.56 9.03
N LEU A 162 -8.73 -43.58 9.93
CA LEU A 162 -7.76 -42.47 9.75
C LEU A 162 -6.30 -42.90 9.53
N ASN A 163 -5.95 -44.13 9.96
CA ASN A 163 -4.61 -44.69 9.85
C ASN A 163 -4.53 -45.84 8.82
N ASP A 164 -5.60 -46.10 8.07
CA ASP A 164 -5.60 -47.18 7.09
C ASP A 164 -4.77 -46.79 5.85
N PRO A 165 -3.94 -47.71 5.34
CA PRO A 165 -3.14 -47.48 4.13
C PRO A 165 -3.99 -47.21 2.88
N ALA A 166 -5.27 -47.62 2.89
CA ALA A 166 -6.24 -47.29 1.85
C ALA A 166 -6.61 -45.80 1.83
N LEU A 167 -6.63 -45.12 2.98
CA LEU A 167 -6.86 -43.68 3.06
C LEU A 167 -5.64 -42.91 2.54
N GLN A 168 -4.44 -43.38 2.89
CA GLN A 168 -3.20 -42.86 2.31
C GLN A 168 -3.15 -43.03 0.79
N PHE A 169 -3.65 -44.15 0.26
CA PHE A 169 -3.75 -44.38 -1.19
C PHE A 169 -4.78 -43.45 -1.87
N LEU A 170 -5.93 -43.19 -1.22
CA LEU A 170 -6.95 -42.28 -1.73
C LEU A 170 -6.51 -40.80 -1.70
N LEU A 171 -5.79 -40.39 -0.64
CA LEU A 171 -5.13 -39.08 -0.57
C LEU A 171 -3.92 -38.99 -1.51
N ALA A 172 -3.35 -40.14 -1.90
CA ALA A 172 -2.30 -40.25 -2.91
C ALA A 172 -2.86 -40.31 -4.34
N ASP A 173 -4.19 -40.29 -4.53
CA ASP A 173 -4.77 -40.06 -5.85
C ASP A 173 -4.23 -38.71 -6.36
N PRO A 174 -3.48 -38.71 -7.49
CA PRO A 174 -2.88 -37.49 -8.03
C PRO A 174 -3.92 -36.39 -8.28
N SER A 175 -5.16 -36.76 -8.56
CA SER A 175 -6.23 -35.80 -8.86
C SER A 175 -6.74 -35.05 -7.63
N LEU A 176 -6.99 -35.73 -6.51
CA LEU A 176 -7.47 -35.12 -5.26
C LEU A 176 -6.37 -34.30 -4.56
N SER A 177 -5.14 -34.80 -4.55
CA SER A 177 -3.99 -34.10 -3.96
C SER A 177 -3.68 -32.79 -4.69
N MET A 178 -3.74 -32.77 -6.04
CA MET A 178 -3.57 -31.54 -6.82
C MET A 178 -4.63 -30.49 -6.49
N ILE A 179 -5.90 -30.88 -6.33
CA ILE A 179 -6.99 -29.95 -5.97
C ILE A 179 -6.72 -29.33 -4.59
N LEU A 180 -6.32 -30.14 -3.61
CA LEU A 180 -6.08 -29.68 -2.24
C LEU A 180 -4.92 -28.68 -2.16
N TYR A 181 -3.85 -28.90 -2.90
CA TYR A 181 -2.74 -27.93 -3.00
C TYR A 181 -3.07 -26.69 -3.84
N ALA A 182 -3.97 -26.82 -4.82
CA ALA A 182 -4.40 -25.67 -5.63
C ALA A 182 -5.27 -24.68 -4.85
N ILE A 183 -6.11 -25.14 -3.91
CA ILE A 183 -7.00 -24.29 -3.10
C ILE A 183 -6.28 -23.11 -2.41
N PRO A 184 -5.21 -23.30 -1.61
CA PRO A 184 -4.51 -22.19 -0.95
C PRO A 184 -3.86 -21.23 -1.96
N VAL A 185 -3.36 -21.74 -3.09
CA VAL A 185 -2.78 -20.90 -4.16
C VAL A 185 -3.85 -20.01 -4.78
N VAL A 186 -5.01 -20.58 -5.11
CA VAL A 186 -6.16 -19.83 -5.64
C VAL A 186 -6.70 -18.84 -4.61
N MET A 187 -6.72 -19.20 -3.32
CA MET A 187 -7.13 -18.30 -2.24
C MET A 187 -6.21 -17.08 -2.13
N ILE A 188 -4.89 -17.28 -2.15
CA ILE A 188 -3.91 -16.18 -2.15
C ILE A 188 -4.09 -15.30 -3.40
N PHE A 189 -4.34 -15.91 -4.55
CA PHE A 189 -4.62 -15.19 -5.79
C PHE A 189 -5.88 -14.30 -5.70
N ILE A 190 -6.98 -14.83 -5.15
CA ILE A 190 -8.21 -14.06 -4.95
C ILE A 190 -7.99 -12.92 -3.94
N LEU A 191 -7.29 -13.17 -2.83
CA LEU A 191 -6.99 -12.15 -1.83
C LEU A 191 -6.16 -11.00 -2.39
N THR A 192 -5.12 -11.32 -3.18
CA THR A 192 -4.26 -10.31 -3.82
C THR A 192 -5.00 -9.52 -4.91
N LEU A 193 -5.87 -10.17 -5.67
CA LEU A 193 -6.73 -9.51 -6.67
C LEU A 193 -7.70 -8.52 -5.99
N THR A 194 -8.43 -8.97 -4.97
CA THR A 194 -9.38 -8.16 -4.22
C THR A 194 -8.69 -7.00 -3.49
N ALA A 195 -7.53 -7.24 -2.87
CA ALA A 195 -6.74 -6.19 -2.23
C ALA A 195 -6.28 -5.12 -3.24
N SER A 196 -5.83 -5.54 -4.43
CA SER A 196 -5.40 -4.63 -5.50
C SER A 196 -6.57 -3.77 -6.02
N TYR A 197 -7.74 -4.38 -6.20
CA TYR A 197 -8.96 -3.68 -6.60
C TYR A 197 -9.40 -2.64 -5.55
N TYR A 198 -9.36 -3.01 -4.27
CA TYR A 198 -9.69 -2.11 -3.17
C TYR A 198 -8.75 -0.91 -3.11
N GLN A 199 -7.43 -1.15 -3.21
CA GLN A 199 -6.42 -0.09 -3.23
C GLN A 199 -6.64 0.90 -4.38
N ALA A 200 -7.05 0.40 -5.54
CA ALA A 200 -7.37 1.22 -6.70
C ALA A 200 -8.61 2.11 -6.49
N LEU A 201 -9.73 1.53 -6.06
CA LEU A 201 -10.98 2.28 -5.84
C LEU A 201 -10.82 3.39 -4.80
N THR A 202 -10.24 3.05 -3.67
CA THR A 202 -9.98 4.02 -2.61
C THR A 202 -9.03 5.13 -3.08
N ARG A 203 -8.15 4.86 -4.06
CA ARG A 203 -7.21 5.87 -4.58
C ARG A 203 -7.92 6.85 -5.49
N ILE A 204 -8.87 6.36 -6.29
CA ILE A 204 -9.77 7.19 -7.09
C ILE A 204 -10.56 8.13 -6.17
N VAL A 205 -11.20 7.58 -5.13
CA VAL A 205 -11.98 8.37 -4.16
C VAL A 205 -11.12 9.43 -3.45
N MET A 206 -9.89 9.08 -3.06
CA MET A 206 -8.93 10.02 -2.48
C MET A 206 -8.58 11.14 -3.46
N LEU A 207 -8.26 10.81 -4.71
CA LEU A 207 -7.86 11.79 -5.73
C LEU A 207 -9.01 12.72 -6.12
N ASP A 208 -10.23 12.21 -6.23
CA ASP A 208 -11.41 13.02 -6.56
C ASP A 208 -11.82 13.97 -5.42
N GLY A 209 -11.52 13.61 -4.17
CA GLY A 209 -11.74 14.44 -2.99
C GLY A 209 -10.62 15.44 -2.72
N LEU A 210 -9.49 15.34 -3.42
CA LEU A 210 -8.29 16.13 -3.17
C LEU A 210 -8.43 17.55 -3.74
N ARG A 211 -8.14 18.54 -2.89
CA ARG A 211 -8.16 19.95 -3.25
C ARG A 211 -6.88 20.61 -2.77
N LEU A 212 -6.35 21.53 -3.57
CA LEU A 212 -5.24 22.40 -3.17
C LEU A 212 -5.79 23.78 -2.84
N ARG A 213 -5.36 24.33 -1.70
CA ARG A 213 -5.70 25.70 -1.29
C ARG A 213 -5.28 26.67 -2.39
N GLY A 214 -6.26 27.36 -2.98
CA GLY A 214 -6.07 28.09 -4.25
C GLY A 214 -7.06 27.70 -5.35
N GLY A 215 -7.95 26.75 -5.09
CA GLY A 215 -9.05 26.39 -5.99
C GLY A 215 -8.66 25.38 -7.07
N ILE A 216 -7.57 24.63 -6.90
CA ILE A 216 -7.20 23.57 -7.84
C ILE A 216 -7.83 22.26 -7.35
N ARG A 217 -8.61 21.61 -8.21
CA ARG A 217 -9.18 20.28 -7.96
C ARG A 217 -8.45 19.23 -8.78
N PHE A 218 -8.36 18.04 -8.22
CA PHE A 218 -7.87 16.87 -8.94
C PHE A 218 -9.07 16.00 -9.30
N ARG A 219 -9.03 15.40 -10.49
CA ARG A 219 -10.02 14.41 -10.92
C ARG A 219 -9.29 13.22 -11.50
N SER A 220 -9.72 12.02 -11.14
CA SER A 220 -9.19 10.80 -11.72
C SER A 220 -10.24 10.16 -12.64
N LYS A 221 -9.90 9.95 -13.92
CA LYS A 221 -10.73 9.17 -14.86
C LYS A 221 -10.46 7.66 -14.74
N MET A 222 -9.90 7.23 -13.61
CA MET A 222 -9.27 5.93 -13.49
C MET A 222 -10.30 4.82 -13.32
N SER A 223 -10.08 3.72 -14.03
CA SER A 223 -10.85 2.51 -13.86
C SER A 223 -10.17 1.64 -12.81
N GLY A 224 -10.88 1.36 -11.72
CA GLY A 224 -10.38 0.47 -10.67
C GLY A 224 -10.06 -0.93 -11.20
N PHE A 225 -10.81 -1.40 -12.21
CA PHE A 225 -10.56 -2.68 -12.86
C PHE A 225 -9.25 -2.68 -13.67
N VAL A 226 -8.99 -1.62 -14.45
CA VAL A 226 -7.76 -1.52 -15.25
C VAL A 226 -6.53 -1.42 -14.34
N LEU A 227 -6.59 -0.64 -13.26
CA LEU A 227 -5.48 -0.58 -12.31
C LEU A 227 -5.26 -1.92 -11.61
N GLY A 228 -6.34 -2.60 -11.19
CA GLY A 228 -6.26 -3.94 -10.60
C GLY A 228 -5.62 -4.95 -11.55
N TRP A 229 -6.02 -4.95 -12.82
CA TRP A 229 -5.44 -5.80 -13.86
C TRP A 229 -3.96 -5.50 -14.13
N ILE A 230 -3.56 -4.21 -14.13
CA ILE A 230 -2.16 -3.83 -14.25
C ILE A 230 -1.35 -4.37 -13.07
N ILE A 231 -1.83 -4.22 -11.84
CA ILE A 231 -1.13 -4.73 -10.65
C ILE A 231 -0.99 -6.26 -10.69
N LEU A 232 -2.07 -6.97 -11.08
CA LEU A 232 -2.07 -8.43 -11.15
C LEU A 232 -1.14 -8.96 -12.25
N SER A 233 -1.24 -8.42 -13.46
CA SER A 233 -0.36 -8.81 -14.57
C SER A 233 1.11 -8.46 -14.28
N ASN A 234 1.36 -7.36 -13.57
CA ASN A 234 2.70 -7.02 -13.10
C ASN A 234 3.23 -8.04 -12.09
N LEU A 235 2.41 -8.46 -11.12
CA LEU A 235 2.81 -9.48 -10.14
C LEU A 235 3.19 -10.79 -10.86
N PHE A 236 2.36 -11.23 -11.82
CA PHE A 236 2.64 -12.42 -12.60
C PHE A 236 3.96 -12.33 -13.37
N LEU A 237 4.21 -11.21 -14.05
CA LEU A 237 5.46 -10.98 -14.80
C LEU A 237 6.68 -10.91 -13.89
N VAL A 238 6.56 -10.28 -12.71
CA VAL A 238 7.65 -10.21 -11.73
C VAL A 238 7.99 -11.59 -11.20
N VAL A 239 6.99 -12.42 -10.86
CA VAL A 239 7.22 -13.79 -10.39
C VAL A 239 7.84 -14.65 -11.49
N LEU A 240 7.30 -14.61 -12.71
CA LEU A 240 7.80 -15.39 -13.85
C LEU A 240 9.25 -15.03 -14.22
N SER A 241 9.60 -13.75 -14.08
CA SER A 241 10.95 -13.25 -14.37
C SER A 241 11.92 -13.28 -13.18
N LEU A 242 11.54 -13.94 -12.08
CA LEU A 242 12.33 -13.97 -10.83
C LEU A 242 12.74 -12.57 -10.35
N GLY A 243 11.88 -11.56 -10.57
CA GLY A 243 12.10 -10.18 -10.16
C GLY A 243 12.65 -9.25 -11.25
N LEU A 244 13.15 -9.76 -12.38
CA LEU A 244 13.81 -8.94 -13.41
C LEU A 244 12.89 -7.89 -14.04
N LEU A 245 11.59 -8.18 -14.17
CA LEU A 245 10.60 -7.26 -14.74
C LEU A 245 10.00 -6.27 -13.71
N HIS A 246 10.50 -6.23 -12.47
CA HIS A 246 10.04 -5.26 -11.47
C HIS A 246 10.13 -3.78 -11.92
N PRO A 247 11.25 -3.27 -12.47
CA PRO A 247 11.31 -1.89 -12.96
C PRO A 247 10.31 -1.61 -14.09
N TRP A 248 10.11 -2.55 -15.03
CA TRP A 248 9.13 -2.41 -16.10
C TRP A 248 7.70 -2.31 -15.56
N ALA A 249 7.36 -3.16 -14.59
CA ALA A 249 6.07 -3.14 -13.91
C ALA A 249 5.81 -1.78 -13.22
N GLN A 250 6.83 -1.19 -12.60
CA GLN A 250 6.73 0.13 -11.99
C GLN A 250 6.42 1.21 -13.03
N VAL A 251 7.16 1.25 -14.15
CA VAL A 251 6.94 2.23 -15.23
C VAL A 251 5.54 2.12 -15.80
N ARG A 252 5.08 0.90 -16.11
CA ARG A 252 3.72 0.66 -16.64
C ARG A 252 2.64 1.17 -15.70
N ARG A 253 2.80 0.94 -14.38
CA ARG A 253 1.87 1.43 -13.36
C ARG A 253 1.88 2.96 -13.30
N TYR A 254 3.05 3.58 -13.25
CA TYR A 254 3.15 5.05 -13.19
C TYR A 254 2.59 5.73 -14.43
N ARG A 255 2.84 5.19 -15.63
CA ARG A 255 2.28 5.71 -16.88
C ARG A 255 0.76 5.75 -16.85
N TYR A 256 0.11 4.66 -16.44
CA TYR A 256 -1.35 4.62 -16.31
C TYR A 256 -1.87 5.63 -15.28
N LEU A 257 -1.17 5.78 -14.15
CA LEU A 257 -1.54 6.75 -13.12
C LEU A 257 -1.44 8.19 -13.65
N THR A 258 -0.38 8.54 -14.37
CA THR A 258 -0.16 9.91 -14.87
C THR A 258 -1.09 10.26 -16.03
N GLU A 259 -1.37 9.32 -16.93
CA GLU A 259 -2.27 9.55 -18.08
C GLU A 259 -3.74 9.75 -17.67
N THR A 260 -4.11 9.28 -16.47
CA THR A 260 -5.51 9.23 -16.04
C THR A 260 -5.85 10.28 -14.97
N ILE A 261 -4.87 11.03 -14.49
CA ILE A 261 -5.07 12.13 -13.54
C ILE A 261 -5.19 13.44 -14.31
N GLU A 262 -6.31 14.14 -14.12
CA GLU A 262 -6.54 15.48 -14.65
C GLU A 262 -6.46 16.52 -13.53
N ILE A 263 -5.74 17.61 -13.79
CA ILE A 263 -5.74 18.79 -12.94
C ILE A 263 -6.78 19.76 -13.49
N ARG A 264 -7.79 20.11 -12.69
CA ARG A 264 -8.83 21.08 -13.05
C ARG A 264 -8.64 22.36 -12.24
N PRO A 265 -7.92 23.36 -12.76
CA PRO A 265 -7.78 24.65 -12.11
C PRO A 265 -9.12 25.41 -12.19
N ILE A 266 -9.59 25.95 -11.06
CA ILE A 266 -10.75 26.87 -11.03
C ILE A 266 -10.27 28.34 -11.24
N ALA A 267 -8.99 28.62 -11.01
CA ALA A 267 -8.36 29.93 -11.15
C ALA A 267 -7.07 29.84 -11.99
N GLU A 268 -6.58 30.98 -12.51
CA GLU A 268 -5.37 31.02 -13.32
C GLU A 268 -4.16 30.37 -12.62
N MET A 269 -3.69 29.28 -13.21
CA MET A 269 -2.62 28.46 -12.62
C MET A 269 -1.29 29.21 -12.57
N ARG A 270 -1.03 30.13 -13.52
CA ARG A 270 0.17 30.97 -13.54
C ARG A 270 0.20 31.93 -12.34
N GLY A 271 -0.87 32.72 -12.15
CA GLY A 271 -0.95 33.64 -11.01
C GLY A 271 -0.94 32.94 -9.66
N PHE A 272 -1.44 31.70 -9.57
CA PHE A 272 -1.28 30.88 -8.36
C PHE A 272 0.18 30.52 -8.05
N ILE A 273 0.93 30.10 -9.06
CA ILE A 273 2.33 29.70 -8.90
C ILE A 273 3.22 30.90 -8.57
N ASP A 274 3.00 32.04 -9.22
CA ASP A 274 3.76 33.26 -8.94
C ASP A 274 3.59 33.72 -7.48
N ARG A 275 2.39 33.55 -6.90
CA ARG A 275 2.15 33.80 -5.46
C ARG A 275 2.92 32.82 -4.57
N GLN A 276 3.01 31.55 -4.96
CA GLN A 276 3.73 30.54 -4.18
C GLN A 276 5.25 30.72 -4.27
N LEU A 277 5.78 31.12 -5.43
CA LEU A 277 7.19 31.48 -5.60
C LEU A 277 7.56 32.69 -4.72
N LYS A 278 6.74 33.76 -4.74
CA LYS A 278 6.96 34.93 -3.87
C LYS A 278 6.86 34.61 -2.38
N ALA A 279 5.96 33.69 -1.99
CA ALA A 279 5.82 33.26 -0.61
C ALA A 279 6.97 32.34 -0.15
N GLY A 280 7.54 31.55 -1.06
CA GLY A 280 8.66 30.63 -0.80
C GLY A 280 10.04 31.29 -0.85
N GLY A 281 10.22 32.35 -1.64
CA GLY A 281 11.50 33.03 -1.85
C GLY A 281 11.87 34.06 -0.78
N SER A 282 11.16 34.14 0.36
CA SER A 282 11.14 35.39 1.15
C SER A 282 12.27 35.60 2.16
N VAL A 283 13.21 34.68 2.37
CA VAL A 283 14.43 34.97 3.18
C VAL A 283 15.65 34.18 2.72
N GLY A 284 15.50 32.89 2.38
CA GLY A 284 16.65 32.02 2.05
C GLY A 284 17.31 32.33 0.70
N ASP A 285 16.51 32.52 -0.35
CA ASP A 285 17.01 32.87 -1.69
C ASP A 285 17.53 34.30 -1.73
N ALA A 286 16.85 35.25 -1.07
CA ALA A 286 17.33 36.63 -0.98
C ALA A 286 18.67 36.75 -0.22
N VAL A 287 18.93 35.88 0.77
CA VAL A 287 20.23 35.82 1.48
C VAL A 287 21.30 35.09 0.66
N GLY A 288 20.93 34.08 -0.14
CA GLY A 288 21.85 33.44 -1.09
C GLY A 288 22.27 34.39 -2.21
N GLU A 289 21.32 35.17 -2.74
CA GLU A 289 21.53 36.13 -3.82
C GLU A 289 22.23 37.42 -3.33
N ALA A 290 21.90 37.91 -2.12
CA ALA A 290 22.65 39.01 -1.48
C ALA A 290 24.03 38.58 -0.95
N GLY A 291 24.21 37.29 -0.68
CA GLY A 291 25.44 36.72 -0.14
C GLY A 291 26.49 36.35 -1.18
N GLY A 292 26.17 36.34 -2.48
CA GLY A 292 27.15 36.10 -3.57
C GLY A 292 27.93 34.78 -3.44
N LEU A 293 27.41 33.80 -2.69
CA LEU A 293 28.08 32.53 -2.42
C LEU A 293 27.41 31.43 -3.24
N GLU A 294 27.68 31.43 -4.55
CA GLU A 294 27.65 30.21 -5.35
C GLU A 294 28.73 29.26 -4.82
N ILE A 295 28.39 28.48 -3.79
CA ILE A 295 29.24 27.34 -3.41
C ILE A 295 28.91 26.22 -4.38
N SER A 296 29.69 26.16 -5.46
CA SER A 296 29.76 24.99 -6.32
C SER A 296 30.38 23.82 -5.54
N PHE A 297 29.63 22.72 -5.41
CA PHE A 297 30.13 21.37 -5.15
C PHE A 297 29.32 20.38 -5.98
#